data_AF-X1H6P8-F1
#
_entry.id   AF-X1H6P8-F1
#
_cell.length_a   1.000
_cell.length_b   1.000
_cell.length_c   1.000
_cell.angle_alpha   90.00
_cell.angle_beta   90.00
_cell.angle_gamma   90.00
#
_symmetry.space_group_name_H-M   'P 1'
#
loop_
_entity.id
_entity.type
_entity.pdbx_description
1 polymer ?
#
loop_
_entity_poly.entity_id
_entity_poly.type
_entity_poly.pdbx_seq_one_letter_code
_entity_poly.pdbx_strand_id
1 'polypeptide(L)'
;SADLIINFWDNPAWSYHHTTEDDISHISNYSLEVTGKTVEQFIYNNYLENNNQFQGDFPWNDDFNLPDSALLILIMIFLPIIGIAFVLLIIRSRLIKPKNSV
;
A
#
# COMPACT_ATOMS: atom_id res chain seq x y z
N SER A 1 -2.31 -9.89 12.86
CA SER A 1 -3.72 -10.31 12.71
C SER A 1 -3.98 -10.53 11.24
N ALA A 2 -4.93 -11.40 10.93
CA ALA A 2 -5.27 -11.82 9.58
C ALA A 2 -6.76 -11.57 9.41
N ASP A 3 -7.13 -10.61 8.57
CA ASP A 3 -8.54 -10.30 8.33
C ASP A 3 -8.93 -10.88 6.98
N LEU A 4 -9.58 -12.05 7.00
CA LEU A 4 -10.24 -12.58 5.81
C LEU A 4 -11.56 -11.82 5.64
N ILE A 5 -11.55 -10.76 4.85
CA ILE A 5 -12.75 -10.03 4.47
C ILE A 5 -13.36 -10.72 3.25
N ILE A 6 -14.34 -11.59 3.49
CA ILE A 6 -15.16 -12.16 2.42
C ILE A 6 -16.31 -11.17 2.17
N ASN A 7 -16.25 -10.47 1.03
CA ASN A 7 -17.30 -9.52 0.65
C ASN A 7 -18.53 -10.25 0.12
N PHE A 8 -19.60 -10.28 0.92
CA PHE A 8 -20.91 -10.84 0.52
C PHE A 8 -21.94 -9.75 0.16
N TRP A 9 -21.61 -8.47 0.32
CA TRP A 9 -22.61 -7.40 0.39
C TRP A 9 -23.31 -7.08 -0.95
N ASP A 10 -22.73 -7.49 -2.08
CA ASP A 10 -23.21 -7.18 -3.42
C ASP A 10 -23.48 -8.44 -4.27
N ASN A 11 -23.98 -9.50 -3.63
CA ASN A 11 -24.40 -10.71 -4.32
C ASN A 11 -25.92 -10.74 -4.53
N PRO A 12 -26.43 -10.41 -5.74
CA PRO A 12 -27.86 -10.48 -6.04
C PRO A 12 -28.42 -11.92 -5.98
N ALA A 13 -27.57 -12.94 -5.84
CA ALA A 13 -27.97 -14.34 -5.70
C ALA A 13 -28.24 -14.79 -4.24
N TRP A 14 -28.20 -13.90 -3.24
CA TRP A 14 -28.55 -14.24 -1.85
C TRP A 14 -30.00 -13.85 -1.53
N SER A 15 -30.95 -14.57 -2.16
CA SER A 15 -32.38 -14.22 -2.16
C SER A 15 -33.05 -14.12 -0.78
N TYR A 16 -32.50 -14.82 0.22
CA TYR A 16 -33.07 -14.85 1.57
C TYR A 16 -32.40 -13.89 2.55
N HIS A 17 -31.36 -13.16 2.11
CA HIS A 17 -30.60 -12.25 2.96
C HIS A 17 -31.50 -11.22 3.64
N HIS A 18 -31.40 -11.11 4.97
CA HIS A 18 -32.20 -10.18 5.79
C HIS A 18 -33.72 -10.38 5.68
N THR A 19 -34.18 -11.57 5.31
CA THR A 19 -35.60 -11.95 5.36
C THR A 19 -35.87 -12.88 6.54
N THR A 20 -37.15 -13.11 6.86
CA THR A 20 -37.54 -14.11 7.87
C THR A 20 -37.30 -15.56 7.43
N GLU A 21 -36.93 -15.76 6.17
CA GLU A 21 -36.64 -17.07 5.56
C GLU A 21 -35.12 -17.36 5.53
N ASP A 22 -34.28 -16.49 6.12
CA ASP A 22 -32.85 -16.74 6.33
C ASP A 22 -32.64 -17.80 7.42
N ASP A 23 -32.87 -19.07 7.06
CA ASP A 23 -32.77 -20.20 7.95
C ASP A 23 -31.97 -21.36 7.32
N ILE A 24 -31.70 -22.40 8.12
CA ILE A 24 -30.85 -23.53 7.73
C ILE A 24 -31.37 -24.30 6.51
N SER A 25 -32.67 -24.24 6.20
CA SER A 25 -33.26 -24.92 5.05
C SER A 25 -32.85 -24.30 3.71
N HIS A 26 -32.45 -23.03 3.72
CA HIS A 26 -31.98 -22.29 2.55
C HIS A 26 -30.44 -22.22 2.45
N ILE A 27 -29.71 -22.87 3.36
CA ILE A 27 -28.25 -22.96 3.33
C ILE A 27 -27.83 -24.26 2.64
N SER A 28 -27.06 -24.14 1.56
CA SER A 28 -26.52 -25.30 0.85
C SER A 28 -25.33 -25.91 1.60
N ASN A 29 -25.43 -27.20 1.94
CA ASN A 29 -24.32 -27.98 2.51
C ASN A 29 -23.06 -27.96 1.62
N TYR A 30 -23.24 -27.98 0.29
CA TYR A 30 -22.13 -27.90 -0.64
C TYR A 30 -21.42 -26.53 -0.56
N SER A 31 -22.20 -25.45 -0.43
CA SER A 31 -21.63 -24.10 -0.26
C SER A 31 -20.82 -23.98 1.03
N LEU A 32 -21.32 -24.58 2.12
CA LEU A 32 -20.60 -24.63 3.39
C LEU A 32 -19.29 -25.43 3.27
N GLU A 33 -19.31 -26.59 2.61
CA GLU A 33 -18.11 -27.40 2.41
C GLU A 33 -17.05 -26.67 1.59
N VAL A 34 -17.44 -26.06 0.47
CA VAL A 34 -16.53 -25.30 -0.39
C VAL A 34 -15.94 -24.11 0.37
N THR A 35 -16.79 -23.36 1.08
CA THR A 35 -16.36 -22.20 1.88
C THR A 35 -15.40 -22.64 2.98
N GLY A 36 -15.74 -23.69 3.73
CA GLY A 36 -14.92 -24.24 4.80
C GLY A 36 -13.53 -24.65 4.31
N LYS A 37 -13.45 -25.45 3.24
CA LYS A 37 -12.17 -25.85 2.63
C LYS A 37 -11.36 -24.66 2.12
N THR A 38 -12.02 -23.65 1.57
CA THR A 38 -11.35 -22.43 1.08
C THR A 38 -10.70 -21.65 2.22
N VAL A 39 -11.43 -21.46 3.32
CA VAL A 39 -10.91 -20.80 4.52
C VAL A 39 -9.79 -21.61 5.15
N GLU A 40 -9.95 -22.93 5.26
CA GLU A 40 -8.92 -23.83 5.78
C GLU A 40 -7.63 -23.77 4.93
N GLN A 41 -7.75 -23.82 3.60
CA GLN A 41 -6.60 -23.73 2.70
C GLN A 41 -5.91 -22.36 2.80
N PHE A 42 -6.69 -21.27 2.90
CA PHE A 42 -6.15 -19.93 3.12
C PHE A 42 -5.33 -19.87 4.41
N ILE A 43 -5.90 -20.36 5.53
CA ILE A 43 -5.19 -20.35 6.81
C ILE A 43 -3.92 -21.20 6.73
N TYR A 44 -4.02 -22.39 6.13
CA TYR A 44 -2.90 -23.30 5.98
C TYR A 44 -1.73 -22.65 5.23
N ASN A 45 -2.01 -22.08 4.05
CA ASN A 45 -0.99 -21.48 3.18
C ASN A 45 -0.30 -20.26 3.82
N ASN A 46 -1.01 -19.53 4.67
CA ASN A 46 -0.62 -18.19 5.07
C ASN A 46 -0.07 -18.12 6.49
N TYR A 47 -0.43 -19.09 7.34
CA TYR A 47 -0.11 -19.06 8.76
C TYR A 47 0.49 -20.36 9.31
N LEU A 48 0.25 -21.51 8.69
CA LEU A 48 0.70 -22.81 9.22
C LEU A 48 1.86 -23.41 8.42
N GLU A 49 1.84 -23.29 7.10
CA GLU A 49 2.97 -23.67 6.27
C GLU A 49 4.00 -22.53 6.26
N ASN A 50 5.29 -22.84 6.51
CA ASN A 50 6.41 -21.90 6.31
C ASN A 50 6.63 -21.70 4.81
N ASN A 51 5.60 -21.22 4.12
CA ASN A 51 5.69 -20.86 2.73
C ASN A 51 6.24 -19.42 2.69
N ASN A 52 7.57 -19.31 2.62
CA ASN A 52 8.28 -18.04 2.38
C ASN A 52 7.89 -17.37 1.04
N GLN A 53 6.95 -17.95 0.31
CA GLN A 53 6.38 -17.47 -0.94
C GLN A 53 4.97 -16.87 -0.78
N PHE A 54 4.30 -17.01 0.37
CA PHE A 54 3.02 -16.36 0.57
C PHE A 54 3.23 -14.87 0.82
N GLN A 55 2.93 -14.04 -0.19
CA GLN A 55 3.12 -12.60 -0.10
C GLN A 55 1.86 -11.88 0.42
N GLY A 56 0.80 -12.56 0.87
CA GLY A 56 -0.46 -11.85 1.16
C GLY A 56 -1.03 -11.22 -0.11
N ASP A 57 -1.85 -10.19 0.03
CA ASP A 57 -2.33 -9.34 -1.06
C ASP A 57 -1.21 -8.45 -1.67
N PHE A 58 0.00 -8.97 -1.77
CA PHE A 58 1.11 -8.27 -2.37
C PHE A 58 1.08 -8.46 -3.90
N PRO A 59 1.30 -7.37 -4.66
CA PRO A 59 1.58 -6.03 -4.18
C PRO A 59 0.30 -5.17 -4.21
N TRP A 60 -0.17 -4.69 -3.06
CA TRP A 60 -0.84 -3.38 -2.97
C TRP A 60 0.14 -2.21 -3.25
N ASN A 61 1.34 -2.49 -3.78
CA ASN A 61 2.29 -1.51 -4.28
C ASN A 61 1.88 -1.02 -5.70
N ASP A 62 0.61 -0.80 -6.01
CA ASP A 62 0.27 -0.05 -7.23
C ASP A 62 0.85 1.38 -7.23
N ASP A 63 1.48 1.80 -6.12
CA ASP A 63 2.42 2.92 -6.02
C ASP A 63 3.86 2.60 -6.49
N PHE A 64 4.08 1.54 -7.29
CA PHE A 64 5.40 1.13 -7.82
C PHE A 64 6.13 2.22 -8.65
N ASN A 65 5.45 3.31 -9.00
CA ASN A 65 6.02 4.45 -9.73
C ASN A 65 6.26 5.70 -8.88
N LEU A 66 5.98 5.66 -7.56
CA LEU A 66 6.35 6.77 -6.69
C LEU A 66 7.81 6.60 -6.24
N PRO A 67 8.68 7.60 -6.45
CA PRO A 67 10.03 7.57 -5.91
C PRO A 67 9.97 7.38 -4.40
N ASP A 68 10.93 6.62 -3.84
CA ASP A 68 11.06 6.41 -2.40
C ASP A 68 10.83 7.73 -1.64
N SER A 69 9.86 7.73 -0.73
CA SER A 69 9.46 8.93 0.01
C SER A 69 10.62 9.51 0.81
N ALA A 70 11.54 8.68 1.29
CA ALA A 70 12.77 9.12 1.93
C ALA A 70 13.67 9.91 0.97
N LEU A 71 13.79 9.45 -0.29
CA LEU A 71 14.55 10.12 -1.34
C LEU A 71 13.88 11.44 -1.77
N LEU A 72 12.55 11.50 -1.86
CA LEU A 72 11.82 12.75 -2.13
C LEU A 72 12.02 13.80 -1.03
N ILE A 73 11.92 13.38 0.24
CA ILE A 73 12.17 14.26 1.39
C ILE A 73 13.61 14.77 1.38
N LEU A 74 14.57 13.90 1.06
CA LEU A 74 15.98 14.27 0.93
C LEU A 74 16.17 15.36 -0.14
N ILE A 75 15.61 15.17 -1.33
CA ILE A 75 15.70 16.14 -2.42
C ILE A 75 15.08 17.49 -2.01
N MET A 76 13.90 17.47 -1.37
CA MET A 76 13.23 18.69 -0.90
C MET A 76 14.07 19.51 0.08
N ILE A 77 14.89 18.87 0.91
CA ILE A 77 15.76 19.56 1.89
C ILE A 77 17.03 20.07 1.23
N PHE A 78 17.69 19.28 0.38
CA PHE A 78 19.02 19.61 -0.14
C PHE A 78 19.00 20.62 -1.31
N LEU A 79 17.98 20.56 -2.17
CA LEU A 79 17.86 21.45 -3.34
C LEU A 79 17.81 22.94 -2.97
N PRO A 80 17.03 23.40 -1.97
CA PRO A 80 17.06 24.81 -1.55
C PRO A 80 18.38 25.21 -0.90
N ILE A 81 19.04 24.33 -0.14
CA ILE A 81 20.35 24.62 0.48
C ILE A 81 21.40 24.91 -0.60
N ILE A 82 21.47 24.07 -1.63
CA ILE A 82 22.37 24.24 -2.78
C ILE A 82 22.02 25.54 -3.52
N GLY A 83 20.73 25.81 -3.74
CA GLY A 83 20.27 27.03 -4.40
C GLY A 83 20.69 28.30 -3.65
N ILE A 84 20.50 28.34 -2.34
CA ILE A 84 20.90 29.48 -1.49
C ILE A 84 22.42 29.68 -1.55
N ALA A 85 23.20 28.61 -1.41
CA ALA A 85 24.66 28.69 -1.48
C ALA A 85 25.13 29.24 -2.83
N PHE A 86 24.52 28.80 -3.93
CA PHE A 86 24.85 29.27 -5.28
C PHE A 86 24.54 30.76 -5.47
N VAL A 87 23.38 31.23 -5.00
CA VAL A 87 23.01 32.66 -5.03
C VAL A 87 23.99 33.50 -4.22
N LEU A 88 24.37 33.06 -3.02
CA LEU A 88 25.35 33.74 -2.18
C LEU A 88 26.72 33.84 -2.86
N LEU A 89 27.17 32.79 -3.54
CA LEU A 89 28.42 32.79 -4.30
C LEU A 89 28.37 33.80 -5.45
N ILE A 90 27.26 33.87 -6.20
CA ILE A 90 27.10 34.86 -7.27
C ILE A 90 27.14 36.28 -6.71
N ILE A 91 26.39 36.56 -5.65
CA ILE A 91 26.36 37.88 -5.01
C ILE A 91 27.78 38.27 -4.55
N ARG A 92 28.49 37.36 -3.89
CA ARG A 92 29.88 37.57 -3.46
C ARG A 92 30.80 37.87 -4.64
N SER A 93 30.67 37.11 -5.74
CA SER A 93 31.50 37.31 -6.94
C SER A 93 31.25 38.65 -7.63
N ARG A 94 30.04 39.21 -7.53
CA ARG A 94 29.66 40.49 -8.16
C ARG A 94 29.93 41.71 -7.28
N LEU A 95 29.85 41.58 -5.95
CA LEU A 95 30.10 42.67 -5.01
C LEU A 95 31.58 42.88 -4.71
N ILE A 96 32.39 41.83 -4.78
CA ILE A 96 33.85 41.93 -4.64
C ILE A 96 34.45 42.24 -6.01
N LYS A 97 34.33 43.49 -6.48
CA LYS A 97 35.31 44.00 -7.45
C LYS A 97 36.66 44.10 -6.74
N PRO A 98 37.78 43.63 -7.33
CA PRO A 98 39.09 43.81 -6.74
C PRO A 98 39.37 45.30 -6.61
N LYS A 99 39.49 45.79 -5.37
CA LYS A 99 40.05 47.10 -5.06
C LYS A 99 41.57 46.99 -5.11
N ASN A 100 42.15 47.03 -6.31
CA ASN A 100 43.56 47.39 -6.52
C ASN A 100 43.55 48.44 -7.64
N SER A 101 43.73 49.74 -7.37
CA SER A 101 44.96 50.43 -6.93
C SER A 101 46.06 50.38 -7.99
N VAL A 102 46.03 51.36 -8.90
CA VAL A 102 47.06 52.38 -9.26
C VAL A 102 46.55 53.07 -10.52
#